data_AF-R4UNP9-F1
#
_entry.id   AF-R4UNP9-F1
#
_cell.length_a   1.000
_cell.length_b   1.000
_cell.length_c   1.000
_cell.angle_alpha   90.00
_cell.angle_beta   90.00
_cell.angle_gamma   90.00
#
_symmetry.space_group_name_H-M   'P 1'
#
loop_
_entity.id
_entity.type
_entity.pdbx_description
1 polymer ?
#
loop_
_entity_poly.entity_id
_entity_poly.type
_entity_poly.pdbx_seq_one_letter_code
_entity_poly.pdbx_strand_id
1 'polypeptide(L)'
;MLEYTLDGAASAPSASLSVPLSWDHVQQRLEQFLRLEQASPNSFDQICDWISVNVGDQVKEPQFIRALMTAICQSAIESQKTSWKLNESHFQRHQKLVLKYVDNKEALELQCLYAVQSLINKLEHPQGLLCQIFQVLWDDNTISNETFIAWETSVDPAEQAGKGVALKSLTTFFTALREGDEDSSCEES
;
A
#
# COMPACT_ATOMS: atom_id res chain seq x y z
N MET A 1 5.03 73.09 12.99
CA MET A 1 4.89 72.46 14.31
C MET A 1 4.95 70.96 14.09
N LEU A 2 5.86 70.31 14.81
CA LEU A 2 6.14 68.86 14.89
C LEU A 2 4.89 68.12 15.44
N GLU A 3 4.61 66.81 15.36
CA GLU A 3 5.33 65.54 15.56
C GLU A 3 4.41 64.37 15.04
N TYR A 4 4.90 63.38 14.28
CA TYR A 4 5.19 61.96 14.64
C TYR A 4 4.11 61.14 15.39
N THR A 5 3.78 59.91 14.93
CA THR A 5 3.82 58.62 15.68
C THR A 5 3.26 57.42 14.87
N LEU A 6 4.20 56.51 14.54
CA LEU A 6 4.24 55.03 14.57
C LEU A 6 2.99 54.14 14.31
N ASP A 7 3.22 53.21 13.36
CA ASP A 7 3.14 51.73 13.45
C ASP A 7 1.90 51.04 14.04
N GLY A 8 1.34 50.11 13.27
CA GLY A 8 0.29 49.22 13.72
C GLY A 8 -0.03 48.15 12.69
N ALA A 9 0.84 47.16 12.57
CA ALA A 9 0.60 45.93 11.83
C ALA A 9 -0.70 45.23 12.26
N ALA A 10 -1.48 44.78 11.28
CA ALA A 10 -2.37 43.64 11.45
C ALA A 10 -2.39 42.86 10.13
N SER A 11 -1.28 42.17 9.87
CA SER A 11 -1.31 40.98 9.02
C SER A 11 -2.35 40.04 9.62
N ALA A 12 -3.49 39.90 8.94
CA ALA A 12 -4.42 38.82 9.23
C ALA A 12 -3.62 37.51 9.17
N PRO A 13 -3.79 36.58 10.13
CA PRO A 13 -3.16 35.28 10.02
C PRO A 13 -3.73 34.65 8.75
N SER A 14 -2.83 34.30 7.82
CA SER A 14 -3.16 33.44 6.70
C SER A 14 -3.88 32.23 7.26
N ALA A 15 -5.20 32.17 7.06
CA ALA A 15 -5.93 30.94 7.27
C ALA A 15 -5.21 29.91 6.39
N SER A 16 -4.55 28.95 7.04
CA SER A 16 -3.96 27.81 6.37
C SER A 16 -5.11 27.13 5.62
N LEU A 17 -5.23 27.45 4.34
CA LEU A 17 -6.11 26.76 3.41
C LEU A 17 -5.62 25.31 3.46
N SER A 18 -6.33 24.47 4.22
CA SER A 18 -6.12 23.03 4.20
C SER A 18 -6.49 22.57 2.81
N VAL A 19 -5.50 22.55 1.92
CA VAL A 19 -5.62 21.92 0.61
C VAL A 19 -6.12 20.50 0.90
N PRO A 20 -7.28 20.08 0.33
CA PRO A 20 -7.73 18.72 0.52
C PRO A 20 -6.61 17.79 0.05
N LEU A 21 -6.13 16.93 0.94
CA LEU A 21 -5.01 16.05 0.67
C LEU A 21 -5.38 15.13 -0.50
N SER A 22 -4.67 15.25 -1.62
CA SER A 22 -4.82 14.27 -2.69
C SER A 22 -4.23 12.94 -2.25
N TRP A 23 -4.72 11.83 -2.83
CA TRP A 23 -4.19 10.50 -2.53
C TRP A 23 -2.69 10.34 -2.83
N ASP A 24 -2.18 11.10 -3.80
CA ASP A 24 -0.74 11.20 -4.07
C ASP A 24 0.03 11.82 -2.89
N HIS A 25 -0.47 12.91 -2.30
CA HIS A 25 0.13 13.47 -1.09
C HIS A 25 0.03 12.52 0.11
N VAL A 26 -1.09 11.81 0.26
CA VAL A 26 -1.26 10.80 1.31
C VAL A 26 -0.23 9.69 1.13
N GLN A 27 -0.10 9.13 -0.07
CA GLN A 27 0.88 8.10 -0.40
C GLN A 27 2.32 8.56 -0.08
N GLN A 28 2.72 9.75 -0.53
CA GLN A 28 4.06 10.29 -0.29
C GLN A 28 4.35 10.48 1.20
N ARG A 29 3.36 10.95 1.99
CA ARG A 29 3.51 11.09 3.44
C ARG A 29 3.66 9.76 4.15
N LEU A 30 2.85 8.77 3.77
CA LEU A 30 2.98 7.41 4.30
C LEU A 30 4.36 6.82 3.98
N GLU A 31 4.83 6.95 2.74
CA GLU A 31 6.14 6.47 2.33
C GLU A 31 7.26 7.11 3.16
N GLN A 32 7.16 8.42 3.44
CA GLN A 32 8.11 9.12 4.30
C GLN A 32 8.14 8.54 5.73
N PHE A 33 6.98 8.31 6.35
CA PHE A 33 6.92 7.70 7.68
C PHE A 33 7.53 6.30 7.69
N LEU A 34 7.19 5.47 6.69
CA LEU A 34 7.64 4.08 6.58
C LEU A 34 9.15 3.96 6.37
N ARG A 35 9.77 4.93 5.69
CA ARG A 35 11.23 5.01 5.51
C ARG A 35 11.95 5.52 6.76
N LEU A 36 11.35 6.46 7.48
CA LEU A 36 11.92 7.05 8.70
C LEU A 36 11.68 6.20 9.95
N GLU A 37 10.95 5.09 9.82
CA GLU A 37 10.47 4.28 10.95
C GLU A 37 11.58 3.78 11.88
N GLN A 38 12.79 3.53 11.33
CA GLN A 38 13.95 3.10 12.11
C GLN A 38 14.44 4.15 13.13
N ALA A 39 13.92 5.38 13.08
CA ALA A 39 14.28 6.46 13.99
C ALA A 39 13.44 6.51 15.27
N SER A 40 12.30 5.81 15.37
CA SER A 40 11.47 5.86 16.59
C SER A 40 10.77 4.55 16.97
N PRO A 41 10.65 4.23 18.28
CA PRO A 41 9.98 3.02 18.76
C PRO A 41 8.45 3.03 18.60
N ASN A 42 7.83 4.20 18.43
CA ASN A 42 6.36 4.38 18.39
C ASN A 42 5.85 4.73 16.98
N SER A 43 6.52 4.27 15.93
CA SER A 43 6.21 4.74 14.59
C SER A 43 4.88 4.20 14.03
N PHE A 44 4.47 3.00 14.44
CA PHE A 44 3.16 2.47 14.05
C PHE A 44 2.00 3.32 14.57
N ASP A 45 2.04 3.71 15.86
CA ASP A 45 1.04 4.59 16.45
C ASP A 45 1.06 5.97 15.78
N GLN A 46 2.24 6.55 15.56
CA GLN A 46 2.37 7.83 14.83
C GLN A 46 1.75 7.78 13.43
N ILE A 47 1.96 6.69 12.68
CA ILE A 47 1.33 6.50 11.37
C ILE A 47 -0.20 6.40 11.53
N CYS A 48 -0.68 5.63 12.50
CA CYS A 48 -2.11 5.46 12.74
C CYS A 48 -2.80 6.76 13.16
N ASP A 49 -2.19 7.53 14.06
CA ASP A 49 -2.66 8.85 14.50
C ASP A 49 -2.71 9.81 13.32
N TRP A 50 -1.64 9.85 12.51
CA TRP A 50 -1.61 10.70 11.32
C TRP A 50 -2.73 10.35 10.34
N ILE A 51 -2.93 9.06 10.04
CA ILE A 51 -4.02 8.58 9.18
C ILE A 51 -5.38 8.98 9.78
N SER A 52 -5.57 8.81 11.09
CA SER A 52 -6.84 9.15 11.75
C SER A 52 -7.17 10.64 11.65
N VAL A 53 -6.16 11.52 11.75
CA VAL A 53 -6.34 12.97 11.65
C VAL A 53 -6.53 13.45 10.21
N ASN A 54 -5.83 12.85 9.25
CA ASN A 54 -5.73 13.37 7.88
C ASN A 54 -6.63 12.64 6.87
N VAL A 55 -6.96 11.38 7.12
CA VAL A 55 -7.81 10.54 6.27
C VAL A 55 -9.17 10.29 6.93
N GLY A 56 -9.20 10.13 8.26
CA GLY A 56 -10.44 9.97 9.01
C GLY A 56 -11.29 8.79 8.51
N ASP A 57 -12.57 9.03 8.22
CA ASP A 57 -13.49 7.99 7.76
C ASP A 57 -13.20 7.47 6.35
N GLN A 58 -12.36 8.16 5.58
CA GLN A 58 -12.01 7.78 4.21
C GLN A 58 -11.02 6.60 4.14
N VAL A 59 -10.61 6.05 5.29
CA VAL A 59 -9.74 4.86 5.36
C VAL A 59 -10.37 3.60 4.74
N LYS A 60 -11.67 3.62 4.50
CA LYS A 60 -12.40 2.53 3.80
C LYS A 60 -12.50 2.78 2.29
N GLU A 61 -12.00 3.90 1.78
CA GLU A 61 -12.00 4.17 0.35
C GLU A 61 -10.95 3.31 -0.37
N PRO A 62 -11.29 2.71 -1.52
CA PRO A 62 -10.35 1.96 -2.35
C PRO A 62 -9.04 2.71 -2.63
N GLN A 63 -9.15 4.01 -2.88
CA GLN A 63 -8.02 4.88 -3.21
C GLN A 63 -7.04 5.03 -2.05
N PHE A 64 -7.53 5.07 -0.81
CA PHE A 64 -6.67 5.07 0.36
C PHE A 64 -5.90 3.76 0.48
N ILE A 65 -6.57 2.61 0.32
CA ILE A 65 -5.93 1.30 0.41
C ILE A 65 -4.86 1.15 -0.68
N ARG A 66 -5.13 1.63 -1.90
CA ARG A 66 -4.12 1.68 -2.96
C ARG A 66 -2.92 2.57 -2.60
N ALA A 67 -3.17 3.76 -2.04
CA ALA A 67 -2.11 4.67 -1.61
C ALA A 67 -1.26 4.04 -0.49
N LEU A 68 -1.89 3.43 0.52
CA LEU A 68 -1.22 2.73 1.61
C LEU A 68 -0.35 1.58 1.09
N MET A 69 -0.91 0.70 0.28
CA MET A 69 -0.18 -0.45 -0.25
C MET A 69 0.98 -0.02 -1.14
N THR A 70 0.78 0.99 -1.99
CA THR A 70 1.84 1.53 -2.85
C THR A 70 2.97 2.13 -2.01
N ALA A 71 2.64 2.89 -0.96
CA ALA A 71 3.63 3.48 -0.05
C ALA A 71 4.46 2.40 0.67
N ILE A 72 3.82 1.33 1.14
CA ILE A 72 4.51 0.19 1.77
C ILE A 72 5.47 -0.47 0.79
N CYS A 73 5.02 -0.81 -0.43
CA CYS A 73 5.89 -1.39 -1.44
C CYS A 73 7.05 -0.45 -1.82
N GLN A 74 6.80 0.83 -2.09
CA GLN A 74 7.86 1.79 -2.46
C GLN A 74 8.86 2.07 -1.34
N SER A 75 8.44 1.91 -0.07
CA SER A 75 9.33 2.02 1.07
C SER A 75 10.22 0.79 1.25
N ALA A 76 9.77 -0.39 0.81
CA ALA A 76 10.48 -1.66 0.94
C ALA A 76 11.23 -2.09 -0.33
N ILE A 77 10.92 -1.53 -1.50
CA ILE A 77 11.59 -1.83 -2.76
C ILE A 77 12.82 -0.95 -2.93
N GLU A 78 13.98 -1.57 -3.08
CA GLU A 78 15.26 -0.89 -3.26
C GLU A 78 15.76 -1.08 -4.70
N SER A 79 16.17 0.03 -5.34
CA SER A 79 16.83 -0.02 -6.65
C SER A 79 18.31 -0.37 -6.47
N GLN A 80 18.77 -1.48 -7.07
CA GLN A 80 20.17 -1.91 -7.03
C GLN A 80 20.75 -1.96 -8.42
N LYS A 81 21.57 -0.97 -8.83
CA LYS A 81 22.35 -0.89 -10.10
C LYS A 81 21.60 -1.25 -11.40
N THR A 82 21.18 -2.50 -11.56
CA THR A 82 20.49 -3.07 -12.72
C THR A 82 19.24 -3.90 -12.37
N SER A 83 18.82 -3.98 -11.10
CA SER A 83 17.68 -4.77 -10.64
C SER A 83 16.92 -4.10 -9.50
N TRP A 84 15.74 -4.64 -9.20
CA TRP A 84 14.90 -4.24 -8.07
C TRP A 84 14.86 -5.39 -7.07
N LYS A 85 14.92 -5.06 -5.78
CA LYS A 85 14.86 -6.06 -4.72
C LYS A 85 13.88 -5.62 -3.63
N LEU A 86 13.05 -6.56 -3.15
CA LEU A 86 12.23 -6.35 -1.98
C LEU A 86 13.05 -6.56 -0.71
N ASN A 87 12.99 -5.60 0.21
CA ASN A 87 13.40 -5.79 1.58
C ASN A 87 12.25 -6.47 2.35
N GLU A 88 12.23 -7.80 2.32
CA GLU A 88 11.15 -8.61 2.92
C GLU A 88 10.91 -8.26 4.39
N SER A 89 11.97 -8.16 5.20
CA SER A 89 11.83 -7.83 6.62
C SER A 89 11.24 -6.44 6.87
N HIS A 90 11.51 -5.47 5.98
CA HIS A 90 10.88 -4.15 6.05
C HIS A 90 9.42 -4.22 5.61
N PHE A 91 9.12 -4.95 4.53
CA PHE A 91 7.75 -5.14 4.04
C PHE A 91 6.84 -5.84 5.05
N GLN A 92 7.29 -6.97 5.62
CA GLN A 92 6.55 -7.75 6.62
C GLN A 92 6.24 -6.94 7.88
N ARG A 93 7.16 -6.09 8.33
CA ARG A 93 6.95 -5.21 9.48
C ARG A 93 5.74 -4.30 9.33
N HIS A 94 5.39 -3.93 8.10
CA HIS A 94 4.33 -2.98 7.79
C HIS A 94 3.00 -3.63 7.40
N GLN A 95 2.95 -4.95 7.25
CA GLN A 95 1.71 -5.66 6.93
C GLN A 95 0.62 -5.48 8.00
N LYS A 96 1.00 -5.29 9.27
CA LYS A 96 0.06 -4.93 10.35
C LYS A 96 -0.74 -3.66 10.06
N LEU A 97 -0.21 -2.72 9.27
CA LEU A 97 -0.97 -1.56 8.81
C LEU A 97 -2.02 -1.97 7.77
N VAL A 98 -1.64 -2.83 6.82
CA VAL A 98 -2.58 -3.37 5.81
C VAL A 98 -3.73 -4.09 6.51
N LEU A 99 -3.42 -5.04 7.40
CA LEU A 99 -4.41 -5.79 8.18
C LEU A 99 -5.36 -4.86 8.96
N LYS A 100 -4.82 -3.80 9.59
CA LYS A 100 -5.62 -2.83 10.35
C LYS A 100 -6.65 -2.07 9.51
N TYR A 101 -6.32 -1.72 8.28
CA TYR A 101 -7.19 -0.87 7.44
C TYR A 101 -8.04 -1.65 6.45
N VAL A 102 -7.58 -2.81 6.01
CA VAL A 102 -8.30 -3.71 5.11
C VAL A 102 -9.39 -4.48 5.86
N ASP A 103 -9.16 -4.82 7.13
CA ASP A 103 -10.18 -5.38 8.04
C ASP A 103 -10.84 -6.65 7.47
N ASN A 104 -10.04 -7.53 6.84
CA ASN A 104 -10.46 -8.78 6.19
C ASN A 104 -11.60 -8.63 5.17
N LYS A 105 -11.69 -7.46 4.50
CA LYS A 105 -12.66 -7.24 3.43
C LYS A 105 -12.01 -7.55 2.09
N GLU A 106 -12.48 -8.61 1.44
CA GLU A 106 -12.04 -9.03 0.11
C GLU A 106 -11.94 -7.85 -0.88
N ALA A 107 -12.95 -6.97 -0.90
CA ALA A 107 -12.96 -5.80 -1.79
C ALA A 107 -11.80 -4.83 -1.54
N LEU A 108 -11.31 -4.69 -0.30
CA LEU A 108 -10.16 -3.85 0.05
C LEU A 108 -8.84 -4.61 -0.13
N GLU A 109 -8.79 -5.90 0.21
CA GLU A 109 -7.64 -6.77 -0.10
C GLU A 109 -7.33 -6.76 -1.61
N LEU A 110 -8.37 -6.80 -2.43
CA LEU A 110 -8.26 -6.76 -3.88
C LEU A 110 -7.62 -5.45 -4.37
N GLN A 111 -7.91 -4.33 -3.69
CA GLN A 111 -7.25 -3.05 -3.98
C GLN A 111 -5.76 -3.07 -3.65
N CYS A 112 -5.32 -3.83 -2.63
CA CYS A 112 -3.90 -4.04 -2.38
C CYS A 112 -3.25 -4.74 -3.58
N LEU A 113 -3.85 -5.83 -4.08
CA LEU A 113 -3.29 -6.57 -5.23
C LEU A 113 -3.23 -5.71 -6.50
N TYR A 114 -4.27 -4.91 -6.77
CA TYR A 114 -4.25 -3.96 -7.90
C TYR A 114 -3.20 -2.85 -7.74
N ALA A 115 -2.98 -2.36 -6.52
CA ALA A 115 -1.92 -1.39 -6.26
C ALA A 115 -0.53 -1.99 -6.54
N VAL A 116 -0.27 -3.22 -6.08
CA VAL A 116 0.99 -3.93 -6.36
C VAL A 116 1.16 -4.15 -7.86
N GLN A 117 0.15 -4.66 -8.56
CA GLN A 117 0.19 -4.85 -10.03
C GLN A 117 0.53 -3.54 -10.75
N SER A 118 -0.15 -2.45 -10.39
CA SER A 118 0.07 -1.13 -11.00
C SER A 118 1.50 -0.63 -10.76
N LEU A 119 2.03 -0.81 -9.54
CA LEU A 119 3.40 -0.44 -9.21
C LEU A 119 4.42 -1.26 -10.01
N ILE A 120 4.26 -2.58 -10.08
CA ILE A 120 5.16 -3.45 -10.85
C ILE A 120 5.12 -3.12 -12.34
N ASN A 121 3.94 -2.82 -12.88
CA ASN A 121 3.80 -2.38 -14.27
C ASN A 121 4.53 -1.04 -14.51
N LYS A 122 4.48 -0.09 -13.57
CA LYS A 122 5.26 1.17 -13.63
C LYS A 122 6.77 0.95 -13.56
N LEU A 123 7.21 -0.11 -12.88
CA LEU A 123 8.63 -0.53 -12.82
C LEU A 123 9.05 -1.40 -14.02
N GLU A 124 8.18 -1.58 -15.01
CA GLU A 124 8.42 -2.37 -16.22
C GLU A 124 8.67 -3.86 -15.95
N HIS A 125 7.95 -4.44 -14.99
CA HIS A 125 7.96 -5.87 -14.65
C HIS A 125 9.36 -6.42 -14.29
N PRO A 126 9.97 -5.92 -13.21
CA PRO A 126 11.22 -6.49 -12.71
C PRO A 126 11.07 -7.98 -12.38
N GLN A 127 12.05 -8.77 -12.82
CA GLN A 127 12.03 -10.22 -12.69
C GLN A 127 11.88 -10.65 -11.22
N GLY A 128 10.86 -11.47 -10.95
CA GLY A 128 10.64 -12.09 -9.65
C GLY A 128 10.00 -11.20 -8.58
N LEU A 129 10.02 -9.87 -8.72
CA LEU A 129 9.57 -8.96 -7.67
C LEU A 129 8.08 -9.11 -7.33
N LEU A 130 7.22 -9.22 -8.35
CA LEU A 130 5.78 -9.43 -8.14
C LEU A 130 5.50 -10.75 -7.41
N CYS A 131 6.16 -11.83 -7.84
CA CYS A 131 6.03 -13.13 -7.23
C CYS A 131 6.43 -13.10 -5.76
N GLN A 132 7.58 -12.46 -5.45
CA GLN A 132 8.05 -12.30 -4.08
C GLN A 132 7.05 -11.52 -3.20
N ILE A 133 6.48 -10.42 -3.70
CA ILE A 133 5.46 -9.65 -2.96
C ILE A 133 4.21 -10.50 -2.71
N PHE A 134 3.72 -11.21 -3.73
CA PHE A 134 2.51 -12.06 -3.60
C PHE A 134 2.73 -13.24 -2.65
N GLN A 135 3.90 -13.89 -2.70
CA GLN A 135 4.27 -14.95 -1.76
C GLN A 135 4.26 -14.45 -0.33
N VAL A 136 4.91 -13.33 -0.05
CA VAL A 136 4.97 -12.76 1.31
C VAL A 136 3.58 -12.36 1.81
N LEU A 137 2.71 -11.82 0.96
CA LEU A 137 1.32 -11.49 1.34
C LEU A 137 0.48 -12.74 1.65
N TRP A 138 0.75 -13.84 0.95
CA TRP A 138 0.08 -15.13 1.15
C TRP A 138 0.59 -15.85 2.40
N ASP A 139 1.91 -16.00 2.54
CA ASP A 139 2.56 -16.67 3.68
C ASP A 139 2.20 -16.01 5.03
N ASP A 140 2.11 -14.68 5.06
CA ASP A 140 1.75 -13.93 6.27
C ASP A 140 0.23 -13.76 6.44
N ASN A 141 -0.58 -14.42 5.60
CA ASN A 141 -2.04 -14.39 5.63
C ASN A 141 -2.62 -12.95 5.64
N THR A 142 -1.94 -12.03 4.94
CA THR A 142 -2.35 -10.62 4.82
C THR A 142 -3.48 -10.46 3.81
N ILE A 143 -3.50 -11.33 2.79
CA ILE A 143 -4.52 -11.38 1.74
C ILE A 143 -5.01 -12.81 1.67
N SER A 144 -6.33 -12.99 1.62
CA SER A 144 -6.97 -14.30 1.55
C SER A 144 -6.77 -14.99 0.18
N ASN A 145 -6.83 -16.33 0.16
CA ASN A 145 -6.81 -17.12 -1.07
C ASN A 145 -7.89 -16.66 -2.05
N GLU A 146 -9.10 -16.42 -1.54
CA GLU A 146 -10.26 -15.94 -2.32
C GLU A 146 -9.94 -14.64 -3.05
N THR A 147 -9.32 -13.66 -2.38
CA THR A 147 -8.91 -12.41 -3.02
C THR A 147 -7.86 -12.63 -4.11
N PHE A 148 -6.89 -13.53 -3.92
CA PHE A 148 -5.90 -13.84 -4.97
C PHE A 148 -6.59 -14.45 -6.22
N ILE A 149 -7.55 -15.36 -6.03
CA ILE A 149 -8.34 -15.94 -7.12
C ILE A 149 -9.24 -14.89 -7.78
N ALA A 150 -9.86 -13.99 -7.00
CA ALA A 150 -10.65 -12.87 -7.52
C ALA A 150 -9.79 -11.92 -8.35
N TRP A 151 -8.56 -11.63 -7.92
CA TRP A 151 -7.61 -10.85 -8.69
C TRP A 151 -7.22 -11.56 -9.99
N GLU A 152 -6.94 -12.86 -9.96
CA GLU A 152 -6.55 -13.66 -11.13
C GLU A 152 -7.67 -13.63 -12.19
N THR A 153 -8.90 -13.92 -11.78
CA THR A 153 -10.08 -14.05 -12.64
C THR A 153 -10.74 -12.72 -13.03
N SER A 154 -10.34 -11.61 -12.40
CA SER A 154 -10.97 -10.30 -12.65
C SER A 154 -10.90 -9.85 -14.12
N VAL A 155 -12.04 -9.39 -14.63
CA VAL A 155 -12.20 -8.85 -15.99
C VAL A 155 -12.40 -7.34 -16.00
N ASP A 156 -12.12 -6.65 -14.88
CA ASP A 156 -12.27 -5.20 -14.78
C ASP A 156 -11.39 -4.49 -15.84
N PRO A 157 -11.97 -3.71 -16.77
CA PRO A 157 -11.21 -3.00 -17.80
C PRO A 157 -10.15 -2.05 -17.24
N ALA A 158 -10.38 -1.45 -16.07
CA ALA A 158 -9.44 -0.52 -15.44
C ALA A 158 -8.16 -1.21 -14.94
N GLU A 159 -8.23 -2.52 -14.67
CA GLU A 159 -7.17 -3.28 -14.01
C GLU A 159 -6.44 -4.25 -14.97
N GLN A 160 -6.65 -4.11 -16.29
CA GLN A 160 -5.99 -4.97 -17.28
C GLN A 160 -4.55 -4.57 -17.60
N ALA A 161 -4.16 -3.33 -17.29
CA ALA A 161 -2.81 -2.83 -17.55
C ALA A 161 -1.76 -3.62 -16.76
N GLY A 162 -0.82 -4.25 -17.46
CA GLY A 162 0.24 -5.10 -16.87
C GLY A 162 -0.25 -6.48 -16.40
N LYS A 163 -1.55 -6.74 -16.36
CA LYS A 163 -2.13 -7.99 -15.82
C LYS A 163 -1.67 -9.23 -16.57
N GLY A 164 -1.61 -9.17 -17.90
CA GLY A 164 -1.18 -10.33 -18.70
C GLY A 164 0.26 -10.77 -18.45
N VAL A 165 1.17 -9.83 -18.18
CA VAL A 165 2.57 -10.14 -17.82
C VAL A 165 2.64 -10.63 -16.37
N ALA A 166 1.88 -9.99 -15.48
CA ALA A 166 1.75 -10.40 -14.08
C ALA A 166 1.28 -11.86 -13.95
N LEU A 167 0.20 -12.24 -14.63
CA LEU A 167 -0.33 -13.62 -14.64
C LEU A 167 0.72 -14.64 -15.07
N LYS A 168 1.44 -14.36 -16.16
CA LYS A 168 2.52 -15.26 -16.63
C LYS A 168 3.59 -15.46 -15.56
N SER A 169 3.99 -14.39 -14.88
CA SER A 169 5.00 -14.45 -13.82
C SER A 169 4.53 -15.16 -12.54
N LEU A 170 3.21 -15.26 -12.32
CA LEU A 170 2.60 -15.85 -11.12
C LEU A 170 2.06 -17.27 -11.33
N THR A 171 2.30 -17.88 -12.50
CA THR A 171 1.78 -19.23 -12.83
C THR A 171 2.06 -20.24 -11.70
N THR A 172 3.30 -20.31 -11.22
CA THR A 172 3.70 -21.24 -10.14
C THR A 172 3.05 -20.90 -8.80
N PHE A 173 2.90 -19.60 -8.49
CA PHE A 173 2.22 -19.17 -7.27
C PHE A 173 0.76 -19.64 -7.27
N PHE A 174 0.04 -19.47 -8.37
CA PHE A 174 -1.36 -19.90 -8.48
C PHE A 174 -1.55 -21.41 -8.59
N THR A 175 -0.53 -22.16 -9.01
CA THR A 175 -0.53 -23.62 -8.87
C THR A 175 -0.45 -24.01 -7.40
N ALA A 176 0.52 -23.48 -6.66
CA ALA A 176 0.69 -23.76 -5.23
C ALA A 176 -0.52 -23.31 -4.39
N LEU A 177 -1.12 -22.16 -4.72
CA LEU A 177 -2.30 -21.64 -4.05
C LEU A 177 -3.48 -22.62 -4.12
N ARG A 178 -3.66 -23.30 -5.26
CA ARG A 178 -4.73 -24.29 -5.45
C ARG A 178 -4.41 -25.61 -4.74
N GLU A 179 -3.17 -26.07 -4.82
CA GLU A 179 -2.72 -27.28 -4.14
C GLU A 179 -2.89 -27.17 -2.61
N GLY A 180 -2.57 -26.01 -2.03
CA GLY A 180 -2.72 -25.76 -0.59
C GLY A 180 -4.18 -25.65 -0.10
N ASP A 181 -5.13 -25.38 -0.99
CA ASP A 181 -6.56 -25.34 -0.67
C ASP A 181 -7.16 -26.76 -0.61
N GLU A 182 -6.68 -27.67 -1.46
CA GLU A 182 -7.16 -29.06 -1.57
C GLU A 182 -6.78 -29.96 -0.36
N ASP A 183 -5.72 -29.64 0.39
CA ASP A 183 -5.30 -30.38 1.60
C ASP A 183 -6.26 -30.19 2.81
N SER A 184 -7.22 -29.26 2.72
CA SER A 184 -8.16 -28.96 3.83
C SER A 184 -9.47 -29.79 3.81
N SER A 185 -9.72 -30.58 2.76
CA SER A 185 -10.99 -31.31 2.58
C SER A 185 -10.91 -32.83 2.80
N CYS A 186 -9.78 -33.37 3.28
CA CYS A 186 -9.62 -34.81 3.53
C CYS A 186 -9.89 -35.21 4.99
N GLU A 187 -11.07 -34.87 5.52
CA GLU A 187 -11.52 -35.36 6.83
C GLU A 187 -13.03 -35.70 6.82
N GLU A 188 -13.45 -36.67 5.99
CA GLU A 188 -14.63 -37.50 6.28
C GLU A 188 -14.63 -38.78 5.43
N SER A 189 -14.27 -39.92 6.03
CA SER A 189 -14.73 -41.28 5.68
C SER A 189 -14.34 -42.28 6.76
#